data_AF-A0A966ES25-F1
#
_entry.id   AF-A0A966ES25-F1
#
_cell.length_a   1.000
_cell.length_b   1.000
_cell.length_c   1.000
_cell.angle_alpha   90.00
_cell.angle_beta   90.00
_cell.angle_gamma   90.00
#
_symmetry.space_group_name_H-M   'P 1'
#
loop_
_entity.id
_entity.type
_entity.pdbx_description
1 polymer ?
#
loop_
_entity_poly.entity_id
_entity_poly.type
_entity_poly.pdbx_seq_one_letter_code
_entity_poly.pdbx_strand_id
1 'polypeptide(L)'
;YNVFYEVLKASYYSVPQARERIYIVCFRKDLGITNFDFPKPVNKEIYVKDILEDENKTKDCIVNRTDVKFWERDETPSLKPIQIGQINNGGQGERIYSINGHAITLS
;
A
#
# COMPACT_ATOMS: atom_id res chain seq x y z
N TYR A 1 26.43 -19.03 0.95
CA TYR A 1 25.94 -17.74 1.42
C TYR A 1 25.41 -17.90 2.83
N ASN A 2 25.50 -16.85 3.66
CA ASN A 2 24.70 -16.68 4.86
C ASN A 2 23.43 -15.92 4.41
N VAL A 3 22.26 -16.50 4.67
CA VAL A 3 20.98 -16.04 4.10
C VAL A 3 20.09 -15.51 5.22
N PHE A 4 19.55 -14.32 5.02
CA PHE A 4 18.61 -13.65 5.91
C PHE A 4 17.34 -13.35 5.11
N TYR A 5 16.16 -13.49 5.72
CA TYR A 5 14.91 -13.16 5.06
C TYR A 5 13.88 -12.60 6.04
N GLU A 6 13.05 -11.68 5.57
CA GLU A 6 11.94 -11.10 6.33
C GLU A 6 10.83 -10.64 5.39
N VAL A 7 9.58 -10.70 5.85
CA VAL A 7 8.43 -10.12 5.15
C VAL A 7 8.23 -8.70 5.64
N LEU A 8 8.46 -7.72 4.76
CA LEU A 8 8.29 -6.31 5.11
C LEU A 8 7.03 -5.75 4.45
N LYS A 9 6.30 -4.93 5.20
CA LYS A 9 5.09 -4.22 4.75
C LYS A 9 5.39 -2.75 4.51
N ALA A 10 5.20 -2.27 3.28
CA ALA A 10 5.48 -0.88 2.90
C ALA A 10 4.75 0.16 3.78
N SER A 11 3.53 -0.17 4.27
CA SER A 11 2.79 0.64 5.24
C SER A 11 3.59 1.02 6.49
N TYR A 12 4.56 0.20 6.90
CA TYR A 12 5.38 0.42 8.08
C TYR A 12 6.67 1.21 7.79
N TYR A 13 6.90 1.59 6.54
CA TYR A 13 8.08 2.32 6.09
C TYR A 13 7.71 3.64 5.39
N SER A 14 6.64 4.29 5.87
CA SER A 14 6.15 5.58 5.35
C SER A 14 5.81 5.58 3.86
N VAL A 15 5.27 4.46 3.38
CA VAL A 15 4.67 4.35 2.05
C VAL A 15 3.19 4.01 2.23
N PRO A 16 2.25 4.84 1.73
CA PRO A 16 0.82 4.64 1.92
C PRO A 16 0.27 3.53 1.00
N GLN A 17 0.85 2.34 1.08
CA GLN A 17 0.48 1.17 0.28
C GLN A 17 0.54 -0.11 1.11
N ALA A 18 -0.53 -0.91 1.06
CA ALA A 18 -0.58 -2.24 1.63
C ALA A 18 0.13 -3.25 0.71
N ARG A 19 1.47 -3.20 0.72
CA ARG A 19 2.35 -4.08 -0.06
C ARG A 19 3.28 -4.85 0.87
N GLU A 20 3.02 -6.14 1.02
CA GLU A 20 3.87 -7.08 1.76
C GLU A 20 4.74 -7.86 0.78
N ARG A 21 6.06 -7.88 1.01
CA ARG A 21 7.02 -8.60 0.16
C ARG A 21 8.06 -9.29 1.04
N ILE A 22 8.44 -10.50 0.63
CA ILE A 22 9.61 -11.18 1.17
C ILE A 22 10.87 -10.55 0.57
N TYR A 23 11.81 -10.19 1.44
CA TYR A 23 13.14 -9.76 1.05
C TYR A 23 14.12 -10.84 1.48
N ILE A 24 15.03 -11.20 0.57
CA ILE A 24 16.05 -12.23 0.80
C ILE A 24 17.41 -11.57 0.56
N VAL A 25 18.25 -11.58 1.59
CA VAL A 25 19.59 -10.99 1.58
C VAL A 25 20.62 -12.09 1.78
N CYS A 26 21.58 -12.18 0.86
CA CYS A 26 22.57 -13.26 0.83
C CYS A 26 23.99 -12.69 0.88
N PHE A 27 24.73 -12.97 1.95
CA PHE A 27 26.15 -12.62 2.06
C PHE A 27 27.04 -13.81 1.69
N ARG A 28 28.10 -13.57 0.91
CA ARG A 28 29.07 -14.62 0.59
C ARG A 28 29.81 -15.03 1.88
N LYS A 29 30.08 -16.33 2.05
CA LYS A 29 30.55 -16.89 3.35
C LYS A 29 31.92 -16.34 3.77
N ASP A 30 32.79 -16.07 2.80
CA ASP A 30 34.13 -15.51 2.99
C ASP A 30 34.16 -14.06 3.49
N LEU A 31 33.04 -13.34 3.43
CA LEU A 31 32.92 -12.00 3.99
C LEU A 31 32.76 -11.98 5.51
N GLY A 32 32.55 -13.14 6.15
CA GLY A 32 32.41 -13.25 7.60
C GLY A 32 31.16 -12.60 8.20
N ILE A 33 30.20 -12.16 7.37
CA ILE A 33 28.96 -11.51 7.83
C ILE A 33 27.98 -12.58 8.30
N THR A 34 27.82 -12.73 9.60
CA THR A 34 26.91 -13.70 10.24
C THR A 34 25.70 -13.05 10.90
N ASN A 35 25.68 -11.72 11.03
CA ASN A 35 24.59 -10.97 11.64
C ASN A 35 24.13 -9.87 10.67
N PHE A 36 22.83 -9.77 10.44
CA PHE A 36 22.18 -8.74 9.64
C PHE A 36 20.77 -8.53 10.17
N ASP A 37 20.39 -7.26 10.36
CA ASP A 37 19.06 -6.85 10.77
C ASP A 37 18.39 -6.08 9.64
N PHE A 38 17.14 -6.41 9.34
CA PHE A 38 16.32 -5.61 8.43
C PHE A 38 16.00 -4.25 9.07
N PRO A 39 15.68 -3.23 8.26
CA PRO A 39 15.30 -1.92 8.80
C PRO A 39 14.08 -2.06 9.71
N LYS A 40 14.08 -1.31 10.82
CA LYS A 40 12.91 -1.23 11.69
C LYS A 40 11.81 -0.36 11.06
N PRO A 41 10.52 -0.61 11.36
CA PRO A 41 9.42 0.28 11.01
C PRO A 41 9.68 1.74 11.39
N VAL A 42 9.10 2.66 10.62
CA VAL A 42 9.16 4.10 10.84
C VAL A 42 7.86 4.57 11.50
N ASN A 43 7.95 5.47 12.48
CA ASN A 43 6.80 6.01 13.23
C ASN A 43 6.02 7.12 12.49
N LYS A 44 6.24 7.30 11.18
CA LYS A 44 5.59 8.35 10.41
C LYS A 44 4.46 7.76 9.58
N GLU A 45 3.24 8.05 10.02
CA GLU A 45 2.02 7.76 9.30
C GLU A 45 1.86 8.72 8.11
N ILE A 46 1.48 8.17 6.96
CA ILE A 46 1.20 8.89 5.73
C ILE A 46 0.08 8.13 5.03
N TYR A 47 -0.83 8.83 4.39
CA TYR A 47 -2.02 8.26 3.76
C TYR A 47 -2.06 8.61 2.27
N VAL A 48 -2.96 7.98 1.51
CA VAL A 48 -3.07 8.24 0.06
C VAL A 48 -3.36 9.71 -0.23
N LYS A 49 -4.23 10.35 0.55
CA LYS A 49 -4.55 11.78 0.42
C LYS A 49 -3.33 12.70 0.47
N ASP A 50 -2.28 12.30 1.19
CA ASP A 50 -1.08 13.13 1.39
C ASP A 50 -0.13 13.10 0.18
N ILE A 51 -0.39 12.20 -0.78
CA ILE A 51 0.44 11.99 -1.97
C ILE A 51 -0.33 12.15 -3.30
N LEU A 52 -1.55 12.68 -3.25
CA LEU A 52 -2.35 12.93 -4.46
C LEU A 52 -1.75 14.07 -5.28
N GLU A 53 -1.83 13.95 -6.59
CA GLU A 53 -1.48 15.01 -7.53
C GLU A 53 -2.64 16.01 -7.68
N ASP A 54 -2.34 17.21 -8.17
CA ASP A 54 -3.32 18.27 -8.41
C ASP A 54 -4.48 17.80 -9.31
N GLU A 55 -5.70 18.19 -8.92
CA GLU A 55 -6.93 17.86 -9.66
C GLU A 55 -6.87 18.29 -11.13
N ASN A 56 -6.20 19.40 -11.45
CA ASN A 56 -6.09 19.89 -12.83
C ASN A 56 -5.32 18.93 -13.75
N LYS A 57 -4.40 18.14 -13.20
CA LYS A 57 -3.63 17.14 -13.95
C LYS A 57 -4.28 15.77 -14.00
N THR A 58 -5.35 15.55 -13.22
CA THR A 58 -5.98 14.24 -13.03
C THR A 58 -7.42 14.19 -13.54
N LYS A 59 -7.91 15.24 -14.20
CA LYS A 59 -9.27 15.30 -14.78
C LYS A 59 -9.58 14.13 -15.70
N ASP A 60 -8.60 13.71 -16.52
CA ASP A 60 -8.75 12.60 -17.46
C ASP A 60 -8.83 11.23 -16.77
N CYS A 61 -8.50 11.16 -15.47
CA CYS A 61 -8.59 9.95 -14.65
C CYS A 61 -9.96 9.78 -13.97
N ILE A 62 -10.86 10.76 -14.08
CA ILE A 62 -12.18 10.70 -13.44
C ILE A 62 -13.09 9.75 -14.22
N VAL A 63 -13.57 8.71 -13.55
CA VAL A 63 -14.46 7.70 -14.14
C VAL A 63 -15.89 7.94 -13.62
N ASN A 64 -16.77 8.43 -14.51
CA ASN A 64 -18.18 8.62 -14.21
C ASN A 64 -18.99 7.41 -14.68
N ARG A 65 -19.65 6.72 -13.75
CA ARG A 65 -20.44 5.52 -14.01
C ARG A 65 -21.73 5.53 -13.20
N THR A 66 -22.80 4.96 -13.76
CA THR A 66 -24.12 4.90 -13.12
C THR A 66 -24.29 3.72 -12.16
N ASP A 67 -23.44 2.70 -12.28
CA ASP A 67 -23.51 1.46 -11.50
C ASP A 67 -22.62 1.47 -10.25
N VAL A 68 -22.10 2.64 -9.87
CA VAL A 68 -21.29 2.81 -8.66
C VAL A 68 -22.15 2.57 -7.42
N LYS A 69 -21.66 1.73 -6.51
CA LYS A 69 -22.29 1.45 -5.22
C LYS A 69 -21.34 1.86 -4.09
N PHE A 70 -21.71 2.89 -3.34
CA PHE A 70 -21.02 3.30 -2.13
C PHE A 70 -21.70 2.72 -0.88
N TRP A 71 -20.91 2.52 0.17
CA TRP A 71 -21.40 2.10 1.49
C TRP A 71 -21.05 3.16 2.53
N GLU A 72 -21.90 3.33 3.53
CA GLU A 72 -21.50 4.07 4.74
C GLU A 72 -20.41 3.30 5.47
N ARG A 73 -19.26 3.95 5.65
CA ARG A 73 -18.07 3.39 6.28
C ARG A 73 -17.41 4.42 7.18
N ASP A 74 -16.75 3.90 8.20
CA ASP A 74 -15.76 4.69 8.94
C ASP A 74 -14.55 4.94 8.04
N GLU A 75 -14.28 6.21 7.77
CA GLU A 75 -13.12 6.68 7.01
C GLU A 75 -12.05 7.29 7.93
N THR A 76 -12.08 6.96 9.23
CA THR A 76 -10.98 7.27 10.15
C THR A 76 -9.66 6.81 9.52
N PRO A 77 -8.62 7.68 9.50
CA PRO A 77 -7.35 7.35 8.88
C PRO A 77 -6.79 6.00 9.36
N SER A 78 -6.32 5.18 8.43
CA SER A 78 -5.83 3.83 8.72
C SER A 78 -4.66 3.42 7.83
N LEU A 79 -3.68 2.71 8.38
CA LEU A 79 -2.54 2.16 7.62
C LEU A 79 -2.89 0.94 6.74
N LYS A 80 -4.18 0.81 6.41
CA LYS A 80 -4.81 -0.28 5.66
C LYS A 80 -5.73 0.28 4.57
N PRO A 81 -6.01 -0.48 3.50
CA PRO A 81 -7.00 -0.06 2.52
C PRO A 81 -8.40 -0.05 3.13
N ILE A 82 -9.13 1.04 2.93
CA ILE A 82 -10.52 1.20 3.40
C ILE A 82 -11.40 1.15 2.16
N GLN A 83 -12.09 0.03 1.95
CA GLN A 83 -12.99 -0.11 0.79
C GLN A 83 -14.33 0.58 1.09
N ILE A 84 -14.67 1.59 0.29
CA ILE A 84 -15.88 2.42 0.46
C ILE A 84 -16.93 2.15 -0.61
N GLY A 85 -16.59 1.40 -1.65
CA GLY A 85 -17.55 1.03 -2.67
C GLY A 85 -17.02 0.03 -3.68
N GLN A 86 -17.81 -0.16 -4.74
CA GLN A 86 -17.49 -0.99 -5.88
C GLN A 86 -18.27 -0.56 -7.12
N ILE A 87 -17.80 -1.02 -8.27
CA ILE A 87 -18.51 -1.04 -9.56
C ILE A 87 -18.74 -2.51 -9.96
N ASN A 88 -19.62 -2.76 -10.93
CA ASN A 88 -19.93 -4.11 -11.39
C ASN A 88 -20.18 -5.09 -10.20
N ASN A 89 -19.38 -6.16 -10.12
CA ASN A 89 -19.48 -7.21 -9.11
C ASN A 89 -18.37 -7.14 -8.03
N GLY A 90 -17.51 -6.10 -8.06
CA GLY A 90 -16.45 -5.92 -7.07
C GLY A 90 -15.24 -6.85 -7.26
N GLY A 91 -14.96 -7.24 -8.50
CA GLY A 91 -13.75 -7.98 -8.90
C GLY A 91 -12.46 -7.16 -8.76
N GLN A 92 -11.36 -7.69 -9.31
CA GLN A 92 -10.09 -6.96 -9.36
C GLN A 92 -10.22 -5.72 -10.26
N GLY A 93 -9.80 -4.56 -9.75
CA GLY A 93 -9.95 -3.28 -10.45
C GLY A 93 -11.34 -2.64 -10.33
N GLU A 94 -12.29 -3.30 -9.66
CA GLU A 94 -13.68 -2.84 -9.56
C GLU A 94 -14.06 -2.35 -8.15
N ARG A 95 -13.08 -2.12 -7.29
CA ARG A 95 -13.26 -1.72 -5.89
C ARG A 95 -12.80 -0.28 -5.70
N ILE A 96 -13.59 0.49 -4.96
CA ILE A 96 -13.31 1.90 -4.68
C ILE A 96 -12.83 2.01 -3.23
N TYR A 97 -11.71 2.70 -3.03
CA TYR A 97 -11.05 2.84 -1.73
C TYR A 97 -10.99 4.30 -1.31
N SER A 98 -11.09 4.56 0.00
CA SER A 98 -10.92 5.90 0.56
C SER A 98 -9.47 6.36 0.51
N ILE A 99 -9.27 7.64 0.24
CA ILE A 99 -7.97 8.31 0.30
C ILE A 99 -7.44 8.48 1.73
N ASN A 100 -8.27 8.26 2.75
CA ASN A 100 -7.86 8.24 4.17
C ASN A 100 -7.15 6.93 4.57
N GLY A 101 -7.16 5.91 3.70
CA GLY A 101 -6.46 4.66 3.93
C GLY A 101 -5.11 4.57 3.21
N HIS A 102 -4.60 3.34 3.10
CA HIS A 102 -3.48 2.98 2.22
C HIS A 102 -3.96 2.41 0.89
N ALA A 103 -3.19 2.65 -0.18
CA ALA A 103 -3.44 2.07 -1.48
C ALA A 103 -3.32 0.53 -1.45
N ILE A 104 -4.06 -0.14 -2.33
CA ILE A 104 -3.88 -1.57 -2.57
C ILE A 104 -2.54 -1.86 -3.26
N THR A 105 -2.13 -3.13 -3.25
CA THR A 105 -0.98 -3.57 -4.05
C THR A 105 -1.28 -3.36 -5.54
N LEU A 106 -0.41 -2.61 -6.22
CA LEU A 106 -0.39 -2.54 -7.69
C LEU A 106 0.16 -3.86 -8.23
N SER A 107 -0.59 -4.48 -9.15
CA SER A 107 -0.21 -5.69 -9.89
C SER A 107 0.49 -5.34 -11.19
#